data_AF-A0A6J2Y687-F1
#
_entry.id   AF-A0A6J2Y687-F1
#
_cell.length_a   1.000
_cell.length_b   1.000
_cell.length_c   1.000
_cell.angle_alpha   90.00
_cell.angle_beta   90.00
_cell.angle_gamma   90.00
#
_symmetry.space_group_name_H-M   'P 1'
#
loop_
_entity.id
_entity.type
_entity.pdbx_description
1 polymer ?
#
loop_
_entity_poly.entity_id
_entity_poly.type
_entity_poly.pdbx_seq_one_letter_code
_entity_poly.pdbx_strand_id
1 'polypeptide(L)'
;MDTTMRLVLLAVLAILVHDGTCAMSDAQVKATMKLLKNTCMSKSKATEEQINAMHDGDWNQDKHGKCYLQCILAMNKFQKADNTLDWEAGVKMMEAQAPPSFRDHAITTLKHCKDAAQTLNDKCTAAYEIAKCVYDYDPEKYYWP
;
A
#
# COMPACT_ATOMS: atom_id res chain seq x y z
N MET A 1 19.23 -10.45 40.44
CA MET A 1 18.73 -9.34 39.60
C MET A 1 18.39 -8.19 40.53
N ASP A 2 19.22 -7.14 40.51
CA ASP A 2 19.15 -5.97 41.40
C ASP A 2 17.80 -5.25 41.27
N THR A 3 17.26 -4.73 42.37
CA THR A 3 16.03 -3.90 42.41
C THR A 3 16.14 -2.71 41.47
N THR A 4 17.33 -2.13 41.35
CA THR A 4 17.66 -1.04 40.42
C THR A 4 17.50 -1.50 38.96
N MET A 5 17.95 -2.71 38.63
CA MET A 5 17.82 -3.28 37.29
C MET A 5 16.36 -3.59 36.93
N ARG A 6 15.54 -3.99 37.90
CA ARG A 6 14.09 -4.19 37.71
C ARG A 6 13.36 -2.87 37.46
N LEU A 7 13.70 -1.81 38.19
CA LEU A 7 13.11 -0.49 38.01
C LEU A 7 13.48 0.12 36.65
N VAL A 8 14.73 -0.06 36.21
CA VAL A 8 15.18 0.36 34.87
C VAL A 8 14.44 -0.42 33.78
N LEU A 9 14.29 -1.74 33.92
CA LEU A 9 13.54 -2.56 32.96
C LEU A 9 12.05 -2.18 32.91
N LEU A 10 11.42 -1.90 34.04
CA LEU A 10 10.03 -1.45 34.10
C LEU A 10 9.85 -0.05 33.51
N ALA A 11 10.81 0.85 33.73
CA ALA A 11 10.82 2.18 33.11
C ALA A 11 11.00 2.09 31.59
N VAL A 12 11.93 1.26 31.10
CA VAL A 12 12.15 1.03 29.66
C VAL A 12 10.91 0.39 29.02
N LEU A 13 10.29 -0.60 29.65
CA LEU A 13 9.05 -1.19 29.16
C LEU A 13 7.92 -0.15 29.15
N ALA A 14 7.78 0.67 30.19
CA ALA A 14 6.78 1.74 30.26
C ALA A 14 6.95 2.80 29.17
N ILE A 15 8.20 3.13 28.80
CA ILE A 15 8.54 4.03 27.69
C ILE A 15 8.19 3.40 26.35
N LEU A 16 8.40 2.08 26.17
CA LEU A 16 7.97 1.35 24.97
C LEU A 16 6.44 1.28 24.80
N VAL A 17 5.66 1.52 25.86
CA VAL A 17 4.18 1.60 25.80
C VAL A 17 3.68 3.03 25.57
N HIS A 18 4.54 4.05 25.68
CA HIS A 18 4.18 5.45 25.40
C HIS A 18 4.45 5.77 23.93
N ASP A 19 3.54 5.30 23.08
CA ASP A 19 3.00 6.00 21.91
C ASP A 19 1.99 5.05 21.24
N GLY A 20 0.80 5.00 21.83
CA GLY A 20 -0.33 4.18 21.36
C GLY A 20 -0.95 4.67 20.05
N THR A 21 -0.19 5.28 19.15
CA THR A 21 -0.66 5.59 17.80
C THR A 21 -0.25 4.46 16.86
N CYS A 22 -1.20 3.58 16.51
CA CYS A 22 -0.98 2.58 15.46
C CYS A 22 -0.74 3.21 14.06
N ALA A 23 -1.04 4.50 13.89
CA ALA A 23 -0.78 5.23 12.66
C ALA A 23 0.73 5.41 12.44
N MET A 24 1.17 5.16 11.21
CA MET A 24 2.56 5.39 10.81
C MET A 24 2.85 6.89 10.71
N SER A 25 4.06 7.30 11.11
CA SER A 25 4.59 8.62 10.78
C SER A 25 4.85 8.75 9.28
N ASP A 26 4.87 9.98 8.75
CA ASP A 26 5.15 10.25 7.34
C ASP A 26 6.50 9.67 6.88
N ALA A 27 7.51 9.70 7.75
CA ALA A 27 8.82 9.11 7.48
C ALA A 27 8.73 7.59 7.31
N GLN A 28 7.94 6.91 8.16
CA GLN A 28 7.71 5.47 8.05
C GLN A 28 6.91 5.14 6.79
N VAL A 29 5.88 5.93 6.44
CA VAL A 29 5.12 5.76 5.19
C VAL A 29 6.08 5.86 4.00
N LYS A 30 6.86 6.94 3.91
CA LYS A 30 7.82 7.13 2.81
C LYS A 30 8.83 5.98 2.69
N ALA A 31 9.33 5.48 3.82
CA ALA A 31 10.25 4.34 3.84
C ALA A 31 9.57 3.05 3.32
N THR A 32 8.34 2.78 3.76
CA THR A 32 7.54 1.64 3.28
C THR A 32 7.27 1.74 1.79
N MET A 33 6.86 2.90 1.29
CA MET A 33 6.63 3.11 -0.15
C MET A 33 7.89 2.81 -0.97
N LYS A 34 9.04 3.37 -0.56
CA LYS A 34 10.32 3.07 -1.22
C LYS A 34 10.67 1.58 -1.20
N LEU A 35 10.40 0.88 -0.09
CA LEU A 35 10.63 -0.55 0.03
C LEU A 35 9.73 -1.35 -0.92
N LEU A 36 8.43 -1.05 -0.94
CA LEU A 36 7.45 -1.68 -1.84
C LEU A 36 7.87 -1.49 -3.30
N LYS A 37 8.18 -0.25 -3.69
CA LYS A 37 8.65 0.11 -5.03
C LYS A 37 9.83 -0.74 -5.46
N ASN A 38 10.93 -0.66 -4.72
CA ASN A 38 12.17 -1.36 -5.08
C ASN A 38 11.99 -2.88 -5.14
N THR A 39 11.25 -3.44 -4.18
CA THR A 39 10.98 -4.88 -4.13
C THR A 39 10.16 -5.33 -5.33
N CYS A 40 9.09 -4.61 -5.65
CA CYS A 40 8.18 -4.98 -6.71
C CYS A 40 8.76 -4.72 -8.10
N MET A 41 9.56 -3.67 -8.30
CA MET A 41 10.34 -3.49 -9.52
C MET A 41 11.27 -4.68 -9.76
N SER A 42 12.04 -5.08 -8.75
CA SER A 42 12.97 -6.21 -8.85
C SER A 42 12.28 -7.53 -9.20
N LYS A 43 11.11 -7.79 -8.60
CA LYS A 43 10.32 -9.02 -8.82
C LYS A 43 9.61 -9.04 -10.17
N SER A 44 9.02 -7.93 -10.57
CA SER A 44 8.25 -7.82 -11.83
C SER A 44 9.11 -7.55 -13.05
N LYS A 45 10.34 -7.05 -12.85
CA LYS A 45 11.22 -6.46 -13.87
C LYS A 45 10.68 -5.17 -14.48
N ALA A 46 9.73 -4.50 -13.81
CA ALA A 46 9.30 -3.18 -14.19
C ALA A 46 10.41 -2.15 -14.02
N THR A 47 10.43 -1.14 -14.90
CA THR A 47 11.42 -0.07 -14.88
C THR A 47 10.94 1.16 -14.14
N GLU A 48 11.86 2.06 -13.80
CA GLU A 48 11.53 3.33 -13.15
C GLU A 48 10.66 4.18 -14.08
N GLU A 49 10.94 4.14 -15.39
CA GLU A 49 10.17 4.84 -16.42
C GLU A 49 8.72 4.38 -16.47
N GLN A 50 8.46 3.07 -16.33
CA GLN A 50 7.09 2.54 -16.29
C GLN A 50 6.31 3.03 -15.07
N ILE A 51 6.97 3.15 -13.91
CA ILE A 51 6.34 3.67 -12.70
C ILE A 51 6.05 5.16 -12.86
N ASN A 52 7.04 5.94 -13.30
CA ASN A 52 6.88 7.37 -13.52
C ASN A 52 5.77 7.66 -14.54
N ALA A 53 5.70 6.87 -15.63
CA ALA A 53 4.62 6.96 -16.62
C ALA A 53 3.23 6.81 -15.97
N MET A 54 3.03 5.86 -15.05
CA MET A 54 1.74 5.71 -14.35
C MET A 54 1.41 6.91 -13.45
N HIS A 55 2.42 7.52 -12.80
CA HIS A 55 2.22 8.76 -12.03
C HIS A 55 1.88 9.95 -12.93
N ASP A 56 2.45 9.98 -14.14
CA ASP A 56 2.19 11.02 -15.15
C ASP A 56 0.89 10.77 -15.96
N GLY A 57 0.19 9.66 -15.68
CA GLY A 57 -1.08 9.32 -16.32
C GLY A 57 -0.96 8.51 -17.61
N ASP A 58 0.24 8.05 -17.97
CA ASP A 58 0.44 7.07 -19.04
C ASP A 58 0.35 5.64 -18.51
N TRP A 59 -0.83 5.06 -18.70
CA TRP A 59 -1.16 3.70 -18.28
C TRP A 59 -0.95 2.65 -19.38
N ASN A 60 -0.22 2.97 -20.46
CA ASN A 60 0.13 1.98 -21.49
C ASN A 60 1.22 1.01 -21.00
N GLN A 61 0.82 0.09 -20.13
CA GLN A 61 1.72 -0.82 -19.43
C GLN A 61 1.70 -2.22 -20.05
N ASP A 62 2.90 -2.77 -20.24
CA ASP A 62 3.09 -4.16 -20.61
C ASP A 62 2.93 -5.10 -19.40
N LYS A 63 3.29 -6.38 -19.57
CA LYS A 63 3.20 -7.37 -18.50
C LYS A 63 4.04 -7.00 -17.27
N HIS A 64 5.20 -6.36 -17.44
CA HIS A 64 6.08 -6.01 -16.33
C HIS A 64 5.45 -4.93 -15.46
N GLY A 65 4.98 -3.83 -16.07
CA GLY A 65 4.27 -2.76 -15.35
C GLY A 65 2.98 -3.24 -14.67
N LYS A 66 2.19 -4.09 -15.34
CA LYS A 66 0.99 -4.69 -14.73
C LYS A 66 1.33 -5.59 -13.54
N CYS A 67 2.34 -6.44 -13.65
CA CYS A 67 2.74 -7.33 -12.56
C CYS A 67 3.47 -6.62 -11.42
N TYR A 68 3.99 -5.41 -11.64
CA TYR A 68 4.45 -4.52 -10.57
C TYR A 68 3.31 -4.15 -9.61
N LEU A 69 2.18 -3.71 -10.16
CA LEU A 69 0.96 -3.37 -9.42
C LEU A 69 0.41 -4.60 -8.66
N GLN A 70 0.42 -5.76 -9.32
CA GLN A 70 0.07 -7.05 -8.71
C GLN A 70 0.94 -7.37 -7.49
N CYS A 71 2.25 -7.16 -7.60
CA CYS A 71 3.17 -7.37 -6.49
C CYS A 71 2.82 -6.47 -5.30
N ILE A 72 2.54 -5.18 -5.52
CA ILE A 72 2.16 -4.24 -4.46
C ILE A 72 0.89 -4.72 -3.74
N LEU A 73 -0.16 -5.06 -4.50
CA LEU A 73 -1.41 -5.56 -3.94
C LEU A 73 -1.20 -6.86 -3.15
N ALA A 74 -0.38 -7.78 -3.68
CA ALA A 74 -0.09 -9.04 -3.02
C ALA A 74 0.68 -8.87 -1.70
N MET A 75 1.67 -7.96 -1.66
CA MET A 75 2.45 -7.72 -0.43
C MET A 75 1.58 -7.15 0.69
N ASN A 76 0.56 -6.38 0.34
CA ASN A 76 -0.40 -5.81 1.29
C ASN A 76 -1.65 -6.69 1.51
N LYS A 77 -1.76 -7.83 0.81
CA LYS A 77 -2.92 -8.74 0.82
C LYS A 77 -4.23 -8.05 0.38
N PHE A 78 -4.14 -7.15 -0.59
CA PHE A 78 -5.28 -6.41 -1.14
C PHE A 78 -5.87 -7.06 -2.39
N GLN A 79 -5.29 -8.14 -2.89
CA GLN A 79 -5.87 -8.91 -4.01
C GLN A 79 -6.27 -10.29 -3.50
N LYS A 80 -7.55 -10.64 -3.67
CA LYS A 80 -8.10 -11.94 -3.28
C LYS A 80 -7.63 -13.04 -4.24
N ALA A 81 -7.89 -14.29 -3.86
CA ALA A 81 -7.54 -15.45 -4.67
C ALA A 81 -8.29 -15.50 -6.02
N ASP A 82 -9.47 -14.88 -6.11
CA ASP A 82 -10.25 -14.71 -7.35
C ASP A 82 -9.84 -13.46 -8.15
N ASN A 83 -8.72 -12.83 -7.78
CA ASN A 83 -8.15 -11.63 -8.37
C ASN A 83 -8.94 -10.33 -8.16
N THR A 84 -10.04 -10.34 -7.41
CA THR A 84 -10.78 -9.13 -7.02
C THR A 84 -10.06 -8.33 -5.92
N LEU A 85 -10.43 -7.07 -5.74
CA LEU A 85 -9.91 -6.20 -4.69
C LEU A 85 -10.48 -6.63 -3.31
N ASP A 86 -9.60 -6.85 -2.34
CA ASP A 86 -9.96 -6.95 -0.93
C ASP A 86 -10.08 -5.56 -0.29
N TRP A 87 -11.12 -4.84 -0.69
CA TRP A 87 -11.34 -3.45 -0.27
C TRP A 87 -11.60 -3.35 1.24
N GLU A 88 -12.21 -4.36 1.87
CA GLU A 88 -12.45 -4.39 3.32
C GLU A 88 -11.14 -4.52 4.10
N ALA A 89 -10.24 -5.43 3.67
CA ALA A 89 -8.90 -5.54 4.23
C ALA A 89 -8.11 -4.24 4.02
N GLY A 90 -8.24 -3.62 2.84
CA GLY A 90 -7.68 -2.31 2.52
C GLY A 90 -8.13 -1.22 3.48
N VAL A 91 -9.45 -1.08 3.68
CA VAL A 91 -10.04 -0.08 4.59
C VAL A 91 -9.51 -0.28 6.01
N LYS A 92 -9.53 -1.52 6.51
CA LYS A 92 -9.00 -1.84 7.83
C LYS A 92 -7.52 -1.48 7.98
N MET A 93 -6.71 -1.72 6.94
CA MET A 93 -5.30 -1.32 6.95
C MET A 93 -5.15 0.20 6.99
N MET A 94 -5.94 0.95 6.22
CA MET A 94 -5.88 2.41 6.21
C MET A 94 -6.32 3.00 7.56
N GLU A 95 -7.39 2.49 8.17
CA GLU A 95 -7.84 2.91 9.51
C GLU A 95 -6.77 2.68 10.58
N ALA A 96 -6.04 1.57 10.48
CA ALA A 96 -5.01 1.21 11.45
C ALA A 96 -3.70 1.99 11.26
N GLN A 97 -3.22 2.13 10.01
CA GLN A 97 -1.83 2.51 9.72
C GLN A 97 -1.68 3.83 8.94
N ALA A 98 -2.69 4.28 8.20
CA ALA A 98 -2.54 5.46 7.36
C ALA A 98 -2.46 6.76 8.19
N PRO A 99 -1.62 7.72 7.79
CA PRO A 99 -1.58 9.03 8.43
C PRO A 99 -2.92 9.76 8.23
N PRO A 100 -3.38 10.57 9.21
CA PRO A 100 -4.69 11.22 9.16
C PRO A 100 -4.95 12.07 7.92
N SER A 101 -3.92 12.74 7.40
CA SER A 101 -3.99 13.60 6.21
C SER A 101 -4.41 12.86 4.93
N PHE A 102 -4.28 11.52 4.92
CA PHE A 102 -4.40 10.69 3.74
C PHE A 102 -5.48 9.59 3.88
N ARG A 103 -5.76 9.17 5.12
CA ARG A 103 -6.64 8.06 5.46
C ARG A 103 -8.02 8.11 4.82
N ASP A 104 -8.74 9.21 5.00
CA ASP A 104 -10.14 9.31 4.54
C ASP A 104 -10.23 9.22 3.03
N HIS A 105 -9.30 9.89 2.33
CA HIS A 105 -9.18 9.80 0.89
C HIS A 105 -8.96 8.35 0.46
N ALA A 106 -7.97 7.66 1.03
CA ALA A 106 -7.67 6.25 0.74
C ALA A 106 -8.89 5.33 0.91
N ILE A 107 -9.63 5.51 2.01
CA ILE A 107 -10.84 4.71 2.31
C ILE A 107 -11.92 4.96 1.26
N THR A 108 -12.16 6.21 0.86
CA THR A 108 -13.15 6.51 -0.18
C THR A 108 -12.75 5.95 -1.53
N THR A 109 -11.48 6.01 -1.90
CA THR A 109 -10.95 5.45 -3.15
C THR A 109 -11.08 3.93 -3.19
N LEU A 110 -10.75 3.24 -2.09
CA LEU A 110 -10.92 1.78 -2.00
C LEU A 110 -12.39 1.35 -2.15
N LYS A 111 -13.32 2.09 -1.54
CA LYS A 111 -14.76 1.82 -1.68
C LYS A 111 -15.25 2.09 -3.10
N HIS A 112 -14.73 3.13 -3.76
CA HIS A 112 -15.05 3.43 -5.15
C HIS A 112 -14.57 2.33 -6.10
N CYS A 113 -13.34 1.84 -5.90
CA CYS A 113 -12.70 0.87 -6.78
C CYS A 113 -12.95 -0.60 -6.42
N LYS A 114 -13.91 -0.90 -5.52
CA LYS A 114 -14.17 -2.25 -5.01
C LYS A 114 -14.43 -3.29 -6.11
N ASP A 115 -15.05 -2.88 -7.21
CA ASP A 115 -15.43 -3.73 -8.35
C ASP A 115 -14.59 -3.42 -9.61
N ALA A 116 -13.44 -2.76 -9.47
CA ALA A 116 -12.65 -2.27 -10.60
C ALA A 116 -12.03 -3.40 -11.46
N ALA A 117 -11.71 -4.55 -10.85
CA ALA A 117 -11.16 -5.68 -11.59
C ALA A 117 -12.25 -6.36 -12.44
N GLN A 118 -12.03 -6.38 -13.75
CA GLN A 118 -12.89 -7.00 -14.76
C GLN A 118 -12.22 -8.25 -15.34
N THR A 119 -10.89 -8.24 -15.49
CA THR A 119 -10.12 -9.34 -16.08
C THR A 119 -9.60 -10.30 -15.01
N LEU A 120 -10.47 -11.17 -14.49
CA LEU A 120 -10.16 -12.04 -13.35
C LEU A 120 -9.31 -13.28 -13.68
N ASN A 121 -9.08 -13.59 -14.95
CA ASN A 121 -8.24 -14.73 -15.37
C ASN A 121 -6.74 -14.39 -15.46
N ASP A 122 -6.37 -13.11 -15.35
CA ASP A 122 -4.98 -12.65 -15.30
C ASP A 122 -4.79 -11.70 -14.11
N LYS A 123 -4.13 -12.19 -13.07
CA LYS A 123 -3.92 -11.44 -11.83
C LYS A 123 -3.21 -10.09 -12.02
N CYS A 124 -2.34 -9.96 -13.02
CA CYS A 124 -1.61 -8.72 -13.27
C CYS A 124 -2.50 -7.69 -13.94
N THR A 125 -3.36 -8.12 -14.85
CA THR A 125 -4.35 -7.26 -15.52
C THR A 125 -5.43 -6.82 -14.53
N ALA A 126 -5.95 -7.73 -13.69
CA ALA A 126 -6.86 -7.36 -12.60
C ALA A 126 -6.25 -6.31 -11.66
N ALA A 127 -4.98 -6.50 -11.26
CA ALA A 127 -4.28 -5.53 -10.41
C ALA A 127 -4.08 -4.17 -11.10
N TYR A 128 -3.82 -4.19 -12.40
CA TYR A 128 -3.73 -2.97 -13.22
C TYR A 128 -5.05 -2.21 -13.27
N GLU A 129 -6.18 -2.90 -13.48
CA GLU A 129 -7.51 -2.28 -13.51
C GLU A 129 -7.87 -1.64 -12.16
N ILE A 130 -7.53 -2.33 -11.06
CA ILE A 130 -7.68 -1.79 -9.69
C ILE A 130 -6.84 -0.52 -9.52
N ALA A 131 -5.56 -0.59 -9.83
CA ALA A 131 -4.64 0.53 -9.68
C ALA A 131 -5.04 1.73 -10.54
N LYS A 132 -5.46 1.46 -11.77
CA LYS A 132 -5.91 2.50 -12.70
C LYS A 132 -7.16 3.19 -12.18
N CYS A 133 -8.11 2.45 -11.61
CA CYS A 133 -9.27 3.05 -10.94
C CYS A 133 -8.84 3.99 -9.80
N VAL A 134 -7.85 3.59 -9.00
CA VAL A 134 -7.32 4.43 -7.91
C VAL A 134 -6.76 5.75 -8.45
N TYR A 135 -6.03 5.70 -9.57
CA TYR A 135 -5.54 6.90 -10.26
C TYR A 135 -6.68 7.74 -10.83
N ASP A 136 -7.57 7.13 -11.61
CA ASP A 136 -8.67 7.82 -12.31
C ASP A 136 -9.64 8.50 -11.32
N TYR A 137 -9.77 7.99 -10.09
CA TYR A 137 -10.61 8.58 -9.05
C TYR A 137 -10.09 9.95 -8.58
N ASP A 138 -8.78 10.09 -8.37
CA ASP A 138 -8.13 11.35 -7.95
C ASP A 138 -6.64 11.36 -8.33
N PRO A 139 -6.30 11.74 -9.58
CA PRO A 139 -4.91 11.74 -10.06
C PRO A 139 -3.98 12.64 -9.23
N GLU A 140 -4.49 13.76 -8.70
CA GLU A 140 -3.69 14.71 -7.91
C GLU A 140 -3.25 14.13 -6.57
N LYS A 141 -4.01 13.18 -6.03
CA LYS A 141 -3.71 12.51 -4.77
C LYS A 141 -3.19 11.08 -4.96
N TYR A 142 -2.89 10.66 -6.18
CA TYR A 142 -2.39 9.31 -6.45
C TYR A 142 -1.05 9.05 -5.76
N TYR A 143 -1.00 7.96 -5.00
CA TYR A 143 0.05 7.72 -4.00
C TYR A 143 0.64 6.31 -4.04
N TRP A 144 0.31 5.46 -5.01
CA TRP A 144 0.88 4.11 -5.04
C TRP A 144 2.40 4.13 -5.23
N PRO A 145 3.14 3.13 -4.70
CA PRO A 145 4.60 3.13 -4.74
C PRO A 145 5.18 3.09 -6.15
#